data_AF-A0A2D9DTH0-F1
#
_entry.id   AF-A0A2D9DTH0-F1
#
_cell.length_a   1.000
_cell.length_b   1.000
_cell.length_c   1.000
_cell.angle_alpha   90.00
_cell.angle_beta   90.00
_cell.angle_gamma   90.00
#
_symmetry.space_group_name_H-M   'P 1'
#
loop_
_entity.id
_entity.type
_entity.pdbx_description
1 polymer ?
#
loop_
_entity_poly.entity_id
_entity_poly.type
_entity_poly.pdbx_seq_one_letter_code
_entity_poly.pdbx_strand_id
1 'polypeptide(L)'
;MKKMVIAIIAAYAVWTVIWLVGNATLFADVAAQSADGTPVTAVSVLLGILLLSIICSLAAGVAAALLDRANAFRAVLITGVLLVLTGVGVQASVWALMPAWYHLSFLTLIVPVTLLGARLVSG
;
A
#
# COMPACT_ATOMS: atom_id res chain seq x y z
N MET A 1 11.99 21.15 -2.05
CA MET A 1 10.71 21.06 -2.79
C MET A 1 10.79 20.12 -4.00
N LYS A 2 11.58 20.40 -5.05
CA LYS A 2 11.67 19.50 -6.24
C LYS A 2 12.06 18.05 -5.88
N LYS A 3 13.07 17.86 -5.02
CA LYS A 3 13.49 16.53 -4.55
C LYS A 3 12.38 15.79 -3.80
N MET A 4 11.71 16.45 -2.86
CA MET A 4 10.54 15.91 -2.13
C MET A 4 9.42 15.46 -3.07
N VAL A 5 9.08 16.25 -4.10
CA VAL A 5 8.06 15.86 -5.08
C VAL A 5 8.47 14.61 -5.84
N ILE A 6 9.73 14.53 -6.29
CA ILE A 6 10.27 13.33 -6.95
C ILE A 6 10.22 12.12 -6.01
N ALA A 7 10.58 12.29 -4.73
CA ALA A 7 10.53 11.24 -3.73
C ALA A 7 9.11 10.70 -3.51
N ILE A 8 8.11 11.58 -3.44
CA ILE A 8 6.70 11.21 -3.31
C ILE A 8 6.23 10.42 -4.53
N ILE A 9 6.49 10.92 -5.74
CA ILE A 9 6.08 10.27 -6.99
C ILE A 9 6.73 8.88 -7.10
N ALA A 10 8.04 8.79 -6.86
CA ALA A 10 8.77 7.54 -6.95
C ALA A 10 8.28 6.51 -5.92
N ALA A 11 8.05 6.93 -4.68
CA ALA A 11 7.54 6.05 -3.62
C ALA A 11 6.12 5.52 -3.93
N TYR A 12 5.24 6.39 -4.45
CA TYR A 12 3.92 6.00 -4.89
C TYR A 12 3.98 5.00 -6.06
N ALA A 13 4.87 5.25 -7.02
CA ALA A 13 5.10 4.34 -8.15
C ALA A 13 5.61 2.98 -7.68
N VAL A 14 6.58 2.95 -6.75
CA VAL A 14 7.11 1.71 -6.15
C VAL A 14 5.98 0.91 -5.51
N TRP A 15 5.13 1.55 -4.69
CA TRP A 15 3.97 0.89 -4.07
C TRP A 15 3.06 0.28 -5.14
N THR A 16 2.71 1.06 -6.16
CA THR A 16 1.78 0.66 -7.23
C THR A 16 2.33 -0.51 -8.02
N VAL A 17 3.60 -0.48 -8.40
CA VAL A 17 4.23 -1.55 -9.18
C VAL A 17 4.22 -2.86 -8.39
N ILE A 18 4.65 -2.84 -7.13
CA ILE A 18 4.68 -4.06 -6.29
C ILE A 18 3.25 -4.60 -6.10
N TRP A 19 2.28 -3.72 -5.86
CA TRP A 19 0.89 -4.10 -5.68
C TRP A 19 0.31 -4.78 -6.92
N LEU A 20 0.49 -4.16 -8.10
CA LEU A 20 -0.02 -4.69 -9.37
C LEU A 20 0.64 -6.02 -9.73
N VAL A 21 1.97 -6.12 -9.60
CA VAL A 21 2.71 -7.36 -9.86
C VAL A 21 2.26 -8.45 -8.89
N GLY A 22 2.13 -8.16 -7.60
CA GLY A 22 1.69 -9.13 -6.60
C GLY A 22 0.27 -9.63 -6.85
N ASN A 23 -0.65 -8.75 -7.23
CA ASN A 23 -2.01 -9.16 -7.61
C ASN A 23 -2.03 -9.97 -8.92
N ALA A 24 -1.25 -9.59 -9.92
CA ALA A 24 -1.21 -10.29 -11.21
C ALA A 24 -0.50 -11.65 -11.17
N THR A 25 0.30 -11.92 -10.13
CA THR A 25 1.10 -13.16 -10.04
C THR A 25 0.71 -14.02 -8.84
N LEU A 26 0.76 -13.49 -7.63
CA LEU A 26 0.53 -14.23 -6.39
C LEU A 26 -0.96 -14.40 -6.08
N PHE A 27 -1.79 -13.44 -6.49
CA PHE A 27 -3.23 -13.39 -6.19
C PHE A 27 -4.08 -13.27 -7.46
N ALA A 28 -3.60 -13.79 -8.60
CA ALA A 28 -4.27 -13.65 -9.90
C ALA A 28 -5.69 -14.23 -9.88
N ASP A 29 -5.85 -15.43 -9.33
CA ASP A 29 -7.15 -16.10 -9.22
C ASP A 29 -8.11 -15.32 -8.31
N VAL A 30 -7.60 -14.70 -7.24
CA VAL A 30 -8.39 -13.89 -6.31
C VAL A 30 -8.83 -12.57 -6.95
N ALA A 31 -7.96 -11.98 -7.77
CA ALA A 31 -8.28 -10.79 -8.54
C ALA A 31 -9.36 -11.09 -9.58
N ALA A 32 -9.28 -12.22 -10.28
CA ALA A 32 -10.31 -12.69 -11.21
C ALA A 32 -11.64 -12.97 -10.48
N GLN A 33 -11.59 -13.70 -9.36
CA GLN A 33 -12.76 -13.97 -8.51
C GLN A 33 -13.47 -12.68 -8.08
N SER A 34 -12.71 -11.67 -7.65
CA SER A 34 -13.27 -10.38 -7.22
C SER A 34 -13.86 -9.58 -8.39
N ALA A 35 -13.24 -9.65 -9.58
CA ALA A 35 -13.73 -9.00 -10.79
C ALA A 35 -15.08 -9.58 -11.25
N ASP A 36 -15.29 -10.87 -11.04
CA ASP A 36 -16.56 -11.57 -11.30
C ASP A 36 -17.61 -11.35 -10.19
N GLY A 37 -17.30 -10.51 -9.19
CA GLY A 37 -18.20 -10.17 -8.09
C GLY A 37 -18.36 -11.28 -7.05
N THR A 38 -17.50 -12.30 -7.08
CA THR A 38 -17.53 -13.38 -6.09
C THR A 38 -16.81 -12.95 -4.82
N PRO A 39 -17.46 -13.03 -3.63
CA PRO A 39 -16.82 -12.62 -2.38
C PRO A 39 -15.57 -13.45 -2.03
N VAL A 40 -14.56 -12.78 -1.50
CA VAL A 40 -13.33 -13.39 -0.99
C VAL A 40 -13.39 -13.42 0.54
N THR A 41 -13.68 -14.59 1.10
CA THR A 41 -13.90 -14.75 2.56
C THR A 41 -12.84 -15.61 3.24
N ALA A 42 -11.98 -16.29 2.47
CA ALA A 42 -10.91 -17.11 3.00
C ALA A 42 -9.89 -16.26 3.77
N VAL A 43 -9.83 -16.42 5.09
CA VAL A 43 -8.99 -15.61 5.98
C VAL A 43 -7.51 -15.69 5.59
N SER A 44 -7.01 -16.87 5.22
CA SER A 44 -5.62 -17.05 4.78
C SER A 44 -5.26 -16.20 3.56
N VAL A 45 -6.18 -16.10 2.59
CA VAL A 45 -6.00 -15.28 1.39
C VAL A 45 -5.99 -13.80 1.75
N LEU A 46 -6.94 -13.36 2.57
CA LEU A 46 -7.03 -11.97 3.03
C LEU A 46 -5.78 -11.54 3.82
N LEU A 47 -5.25 -12.42 4.67
CA LEU A 47 -3.98 -12.20 5.37
C LEU A 47 -2.80 -12.13 4.40
N GLY A 48 -2.78 -12.95 3.35
CA GLY A 48 -1.77 -12.89 2.29
C GLY A 48 -1.77 -11.55 1.55
N ILE A 49 -2.95 -11.04 1.20
CA ILE A 49 -3.08 -9.73 0.53
C ILE A 49 -2.70 -8.58 1.48
N LEU A 50 -3.07 -8.66 2.76
CA LEU A 50 -2.60 -7.71 3.77
C LEU A 50 -1.08 -7.71 3.90
N LEU A 51 -0.45 -8.89 3.89
CA LEU A 51 1.01 -9.01 3.93
C LEU A 51 1.65 -8.36 2.70
N LEU A 52 1.08 -8.55 1.50
CA LEU A 52 1.53 -7.84 0.30
C LEU A 52 1.43 -6.31 0.48
N SER A 53 0.31 -5.81 1.02
CA SER A 53 0.14 -4.38 1.32
C SER A 53 1.20 -3.84 2.29
N ILE A 54 1.55 -4.62 3.31
CA ILE A 54 2.62 -4.29 4.26
C ILE A 54 3.96 -4.17 3.51
N ILE A 55 4.29 -5.13 2.65
CA ILE A 55 5.53 -5.10 1.84
C ILE A 55 5.56 -3.87 0.93
N CYS A 56 4.47 -3.58 0.21
CA CYS A 56 4.36 -2.39 -0.63
C CYS A 56 4.58 -1.10 0.19
N SER A 57 3.96 -1.02 1.36
CA SER A 57 4.01 0.15 2.24
C SER A 57 5.41 0.37 2.82
N LEU A 58 6.09 -0.70 3.25
CA LEU A 58 7.49 -0.64 3.68
C LEU A 58 8.39 -0.12 2.56
N ALA A 59 8.25 -0.69 1.36
CA ALA A 59 9.06 -0.31 0.20
C ALA A 59 8.85 1.16 -0.19
N ALA A 60 7.60 1.64 -0.16
CA ALA A 60 7.28 3.04 -0.41
C ALA A 60 7.92 3.97 0.63
N GLY A 61 7.85 3.60 1.91
CA GLY A 61 8.49 4.32 3.01
C GLY A 61 10.01 4.45 2.84
N VAL A 62 10.67 3.33 2.54
CA VAL A 62 12.11 3.28 2.23
C VAL A 62 12.44 4.19 1.04
N ALA A 63 11.69 4.06 -0.07
CA ALA A 63 11.92 4.84 -1.28
C ALA A 63 11.79 6.35 -1.04
N ALA A 64 10.74 6.79 -0.35
CA ALA A 64 10.53 8.20 -0.04
C ALA A 64 11.66 8.77 0.84
N ALA A 65 12.08 8.03 1.86
CA ALA A 65 13.13 8.47 2.78
C ALA A 65 14.53 8.51 2.13
N LEU A 66 14.86 7.56 1.27
CA LEU A 66 16.15 7.52 0.58
C LEU A 66 16.32 8.66 -0.44
N LEU A 67 15.24 9.07 -1.11
CA LEU A 67 15.28 10.06 -2.18
C LEU A 67 15.32 11.52 -1.68
N ASP A 68 14.81 11.80 -0.46
CA ASP A 68 14.93 13.12 0.18
C ASP A 68 15.12 12.99 1.70
N ARG A 69 16.33 12.60 2.13
CA ARG A 69 16.66 12.42 3.55
C ARG A 69 16.37 13.66 4.42
N ALA A 70 16.62 14.86 3.89
CA ALA A 70 16.40 16.11 4.61
C ALA A 70 14.91 16.37 4.92
N ASN A 71 14.01 15.85 4.09
CA ASN A 71 12.56 16.00 4.25
C ASN A 71 11.84 14.66 4.44
N ALA A 72 12.57 13.60 4.83
CA ALA A 72 12.09 12.21 4.80
C ALA A 72 10.73 12.06 5.49
N PHE A 73 10.60 12.57 6.72
CA PHE A 73 9.35 12.48 7.47
C PHE A 73 8.15 13.10 6.72
N ARG A 74 8.33 14.31 6.16
CA ARG A 74 7.26 15.00 5.41
C ARG A 74 6.94 14.27 4.10
N ALA A 75 7.95 13.84 3.36
CA ALA A 75 7.78 13.10 2.11
C ALA A 75 6.99 11.80 2.35
N VAL A 76 7.39 11.02 3.36
CA VAL A 76 6.76 9.74 3.71
C VAL A 76 5.34 9.93 4.20
N LEU A 77 5.08 10.96 5.03
CA LEU A 77 3.73 11.25 5.51
C LEU A 77 2.78 11.62 4.36
N ILE A 78 3.23 12.48 3.44
CA ILE A 78 2.43 12.85 2.26
C ILE A 78 2.19 11.61 1.39
N THR A 79 3.21 10.79 1.12
CA THR A 79 3.05 9.53 0.38
C THR A 79 2.04 8.60 1.06
N GLY A 80 2.14 8.41 2.37
CA GLY A 80 1.21 7.58 3.15
C GLY A 80 -0.22 8.07 3.07
N VAL A 81 -0.45 9.39 3.19
CA VAL A 81 -1.79 9.98 3.04
C VAL A 81 -2.33 9.77 1.63
N LEU A 82 -1.54 10.01 0.59
CA LEU A 82 -1.96 9.78 -0.80
C LEU A 82 -2.33 8.31 -1.04
N LEU A 83 -1.53 7.37 -0.51
CA LEU A 83 -1.81 5.94 -0.60
C LEU A 83 -3.08 5.54 0.16
N VAL A 84 -3.35 6.14 1.33
CA VAL A 84 -4.62 5.93 2.05
C VAL A 84 -5.79 6.43 1.22
N LEU A 85 -5.70 7.62 0.62
CA LEU A 85 -6.79 8.17 -0.20
C LEU A 85 -7.09 7.26 -1.40
N THR A 86 -6.05 6.78 -2.10
CA THR A 86 -6.22 5.79 -3.16
C THR A 86 -6.81 4.49 -2.62
N GLY A 87 -6.29 4.02 -1.48
CA GLY A 87 -6.77 2.83 -0.79
C GLY A 87 -8.25 2.93 -0.45
N VAL A 88 -8.74 4.05 0.06
CA VAL A 88 -10.16 4.27 0.37
C VAL A 88 -11.02 4.08 -0.88
N GLY A 89 -10.60 4.66 -2.02
CA GLY A 89 -11.31 4.49 -3.28
C GLY A 89 -11.37 3.02 -3.73
N VAL A 90 -10.25 2.30 -3.65
CA VAL A 90 -10.18 0.87 -4.01
C VAL A 90 -10.99 0.01 -3.04
N GLN A 91 -10.87 0.22 -1.73
CA GLN A 91 -11.60 -0.57 -0.73
C GLN A 91 -13.12 -0.32 -0.82
N ALA A 92 -13.55 0.90 -1.17
CA ALA A 92 -14.96 1.18 -1.44
C ALA A 92 -15.49 0.40 -2.66
N SER A 93 -14.69 0.24 -3.71
CA SER A 93 -15.14 -0.50 -4.91
C SER A 93 -15.27 -2.01 -4.69
N VAL A 94 -14.64 -2.56 -3.64
CA VAL A 94 -14.72 -3.99 -3.29
C VAL A 94 -15.37 -4.24 -1.93
N TRP A 95 -16.07 -3.25 -1.37
CA TRP A 95 -16.61 -3.31 0.00
C TRP A 95 -17.55 -4.49 0.25
N ALA A 96 -18.39 -4.84 -0.73
CA ALA A 96 -19.32 -5.96 -0.62
C ALA A 96 -18.65 -7.33 -0.83
N LEU A 97 -17.41 -7.35 -1.32
CA LEU A 97 -16.70 -8.58 -1.70
C LEU A 97 -15.80 -9.10 -0.58
N MET A 98 -15.45 -8.25 0.40
CA MET A 98 -14.52 -8.62 1.46
C MET A 98 -15.07 -8.18 2.83
N PRO A 99 -14.64 -8.82 3.94
CA PRO A 99 -15.12 -8.45 5.27
C PRO A 99 -14.65 -7.05 5.71
N ALA A 100 -15.48 -6.36 6.51
CA ALA A 100 -15.17 -5.04 7.06
C ALA A 100 -13.80 -4.96 7.77
N TRP A 101 -13.42 -6.00 8.53
CA TRP A 101 -12.14 -6.04 9.25
C TRP A 101 -10.94 -5.94 8.30
N TYR A 102 -11.04 -6.52 7.10
CA TYR A 102 -9.95 -6.49 6.12
C TYR A 102 -9.74 -5.07 5.61
N HIS A 103 -10.81 -4.36 5.23
CA HIS A 103 -10.72 -2.98 4.76
C HIS A 103 -10.11 -2.05 5.82
N LEU A 104 -10.58 -2.17 7.06
CA LEU A 104 -10.08 -1.38 8.18
C LEU A 104 -8.60 -1.68 8.45
N SER A 105 -8.21 -2.95 8.42
CA SER A 105 -6.81 -3.36 8.63
C SER A 105 -5.92 -2.84 7.51
N PHE A 106 -6.34 -2.98 6.26
CA PHE A 106 -5.60 -2.50 5.10
C PHE A 106 -5.32 -1.00 5.20
N LEU A 107 -6.37 -0.19 5.40
CA LEU A 107 -6.25 1.27 5.44
C LEU A 107 -5.46 1.77 6.64
N THR A 108 -5.70 1.18 7.82
CA THR A 108 -5.04 1.58 9.07
C THR A 108 -3.54 1.31 9.01
N LEU A 109 -3.12 0.23 8.33
CA LEU A 109 -1.71 -0.17 8.28
C LEU A 109 -0.86 0.66 7.32
N ILE A 110 -1.44 1.29 6.29
CA ILE A 110 -0.65 2.00 5.25
C ILE A 110 0.31 3.02 5.87
N VAL A 111 -0.19 3.99 6.63
CA VAL A 111 0.63 5.07 7.21
C VAL A 111 1.66 4.58 8.23
N PRO A 112 1.31 3.78 9.26
CA PRO A 112 2.31 3.33 10.23
C PRO A 112 3.39 2.47 9.57
N VAL A 113 3.03 1.67 8.56
CA VAL A 113 3.99 0.82 7.86
C VAL A 113 4.88 1.62 6.89
N THR A 114 4.36 2.63 6.19
CA THR A 114 5.23 3.53 5.39
C THR A 114 6.19 4.31 6.29
N LEU A 115 5.74 4.79 7.45
CA LEU A 115 6.60 5.43 8.45
C LEU A 115 7.66 4.46 8.99
N LEU A 116 7.29 3.21 9.25
CA LEU A 116 8.24 2.18 9.66
C LEU A 116 9.32 1.95 8.59
N GLY A 117 8.92 1.81 7.32
CA GLY A 117 9.86 1.65 6.21
C GLY A 117 10.88 2.79 6.13
N ALA A 118 10.43 4.02 6.31
CA ALA A 118 11.31 5.18 6.36
C ALA A 118 12.30 5.13 7.54
N ARG A 119 11.85 4.70 8.73
CA ARG A 119 12.71 4.59 9.92
C ARG A 119 13.87 3.60 9.73
N LEU A 120 13.68 2.54 8.94
CA LEU A 120 14.73 1.55 8.67
C LEU A 120 15.97 2.14 7.97
N VAL A 121 15.83 3.32 7.35
CA VAL A 121 16.90 3.97 6.55
C VAL A 121 17.22 5.39 6.99
N SER A 122 16.55 5.90 8.02
CA SER A 122 16.65 7.33 8.40
C SER A 122 17.70 7.63 9.47
N GLY A 123 18.22 6.65 10.20
CA GLY A 123 19.30 6.84 11.19
C GLY A 123 18.85 7.52 12.48
#